data_AF-A0A6L9IV25-F1
#
_entry.id   AF-A0A6L9IV25-F1
#
_cell.length_a   1.000
_cell.length_b   1.000
_cell.length_c   1.000
_cell.angle_alpha   90.00
_cell.angle_beta   90.00
_cell.angle_gamma   90.00
#
_symmetry.space_group_name_H-M   'P 1'
#
loop_
_entity.id
_entity.type
_entity.pdbx_description
1 polymer ?
#
loop_
_entity_poly.entity_id
_entity_poly.type
_entity_poly.pdbx_seq_one_letter_code
_entity_poly.pdbx_strand_id
1 'polypeptide(L)'
;VMDYLASQEVLGEFSAQTLFIPGHIGLAEAGVDFVSNADALNMFLAEIPKLMPEAYALQYHPFTFPLNTAIRDRVTQVIVGELTLDEAVERIQEDVDTAMMAEE
;
A
#
# COMPACT_ATOMS: atom_id res chain seq x y z
N VAL A 1 -0.15 17.40 -18.75
CA VAL A 1 -0.12 15.98 -19.15
C VAL A 1 -0.58 15.08 -18.00
N MET A 2 0.03 15.17 -16.81
CA MET A 2 -0.36 14.32 -15.68
C MET A 2 -1.84 14.45 -15.30
N ASP A 3 -2.40 15.66 -15.27
CA ASP A 3 -3.83 15.86 -14.97
C ASP A 3 -4.76 15.14 -15.94
N TYR A 4 -4.39 15.10 -17.23
CA TYR A 4 -5.15 14.36 -18.25
C TYR A 4 -5.08 12.86 -18.00
N LEU A 5 -3.87 12.33 -17.75
CA LEU A 5 -3.67 10.90 -17.46
C LEU A 5 -4.35 10.45 -16.17
N ALA A 6 -4.44 11.34 -15.18
CA ALA A 6 -5.09 11.09 -13.89
C ALA A 6 -6.60 11.36 -13.91
N SER A 7 -7.14 11.92 -15.00
CA SER A 7 -8.58 12.15 -15.12
C SER A 7 -9.36 10.83 -15.03
N GLN A 8 -10.60 10.89 -14.53
CA GLN A 8 -11.45 9.70 -14.38
C GLN A 8 -11.63 8.94 -15.69
N GLU A 9 -11.79 9.63 -16.81
CA GLU A 9 -11.96 9.01 -18.12
C GLU A 9 -10.72 8.19 -18.51
N VAL A 10 -9.54 8.80 -18.49
CA VAL A 10 -8.31 8.16 -18.98
C VAL A 10 -7.82 7.08 -18.02
N LEU A 11 -7.80 7.38 -16.72
CA LEU A 11 -7.37 6.42 -15.71
C LEU A 11 -8.38 5.28 -15.57
N GLY A 12 -9.67 5.56 -15.74
CA GLY A 12 -10.75 4.56 -15.74
C GLY A 12 -10.59 3.57 -16.89
N GLU A 13 -10.40 4.05 -18.11
CA GLU A 13 -10.15 3.19 -19.28
C GLU A 13 -8.88 2.35 -19.09
N PHE A 14 -7.77 2.97 -18.69
CA PHE A 14 -6.53 2.25 -18.40
C PHE A 14 -6.74 1.15 -17.36
N SER A 15 -7.44 1.46 -16.27
CA SER A 15 -7.72 0.51 -15.18
C SER A 15 -8.62 -0.63 -15.67
N ALA A 16 -9.66 -0.31 -16.44
CA ALA A 16 -10.60 -1.28 -17.01
C ALA A 16 -9.88 -2.32 -17.87
N GLN A 17 -8.97 -1.89 -18.75
CA GLN A 17 -8.26 -2.75 -19.69
C GLN A 17 -7.11 -3.54 -19.04
N THR A 18 -6.46 -2.96 -18.03
CA THR A 18 -5.25 -3.56 -17.41
C THR A 18 -5.53 -4.29 -16.09
N LEU A 19 -6.76 -4.22 -15.58
CA LEU A 19 -7.17 -4.75 -14.28
C LEU A 19 -6.44 -4.09 -13.10
N PHE A 20 -5.90 -2.89 -13.31
CA PHE A 20 -5.24 -2.10 -12.29
C PHE A 20 -6.28 -1.48 -11.34
N ILE A 21 -6.03 -1.49 -10.03
CA ILE A 21 -6.87 -0.80 -9.04
C ILE A 21 -6.37 0.63 -8.85
N PRO A 22 -7.09 1.66 -9.33
CA PRO A 22 -6.64 3.04 -9.24
C PRO A 22 -6.83 3.62 -7.83
N GLY A 23 -5.89 4.47 -7.40
CA GLY A 23 -6.00 5.25 -6.16
C GLY A 23 -6.88 6.51 -6.27
N HIS A 24 -7.64 6.68 -7.36
CA HIS A 24 -8.43 7.88 -7.62
C HIS A 24 -9.80 7.79 -6.93
N ILE A 25 -10.07 8.65 -5.95
CA ILE A 25 -11.29 8.59 -5.11
C ILE A 25 -12.58 8.67 -5.94
N GLY A 26 -12.64 9.54 -6.96
CA GLY A 26 -13.81 9.60 -7.84
C GLY A 26 -14.07 8.31 -8.64
N LEU A 27 -13.04 7.52 -8.92
CA LEU A 27 -13.21 6.19 -9.54
C LEU A 27 -13.57 5.16 -8.48
N ALA A 28 -13.07 5.30 -7.25
CA ALA A 28 -13.47 4.45 -6.14
C ALA A 28 -14.95 4.55 -5.79
N GLU A 29 -15.52 5.76 -5.90
CA GLU A 29 -16.95 6.00 -5.70
C GLU A 29 -17.80 5.57 -6.91
N ALA A 30 -17.32 5.82 -8.13
CA ALA A 30 -18.07 5.51 -9.36
C ALA A 30 -17.98 4.04 -9.79
N GLY A 31 -16.93 3.32 -9.38
CA GLY A 31 -16.55 2.03 -9.93
C GLY A 31 -15.85 2.15 -11.29
N VAL A 32 -15.32 1.02 -11.76
CA VAL A 32 -14.66 0.86 -13.07
C VAL A 32 -15.27 -0.35 -13.78
N ASP A 33 -15.54 -0.22 -15.07
CA ASP A 33 -16.06 -1.29 -15.92
C ASP A 33 -14.93 -2.22 -16.39
N PHE A 34 -14.39 -3.00 -15.45
CA PHE A 34 -13.27 -3.90 -15.75
C PHE A 34 -13.66 -4.97 -16.77
N VAL A 35 -12.78 -5.24 -17.73
CA VAL A 35 -13.01 -6.23 -18.79
C VAL A 35 -13.17 -7.67 -18.28
N SER A 36 -12.74 -7.93 -17.04
CA SER A 36 -12.96 -9.19 -16.34
C SER A 36 -12.92 -8.99 -14.82
N ASN A 37 -13.56 -9.89 -14.08
CA ASN A 37 -13.55 -9.88 -12.60
C ASN A 37 -14.06 -8.56 -11.98
N ALA A 38 -14.95 -7.83 -12.67
CA ALA A 38 -15.40 -6.50 -12.29
C ALA A 38 -15.94 -6.43 -10.85
N ASP A 39 -16.75 -7.40 -10.42
CA ASP A 39 -17.29 -7.43 -9.06
C ASP A 39 -16.18 -7.48 -8.00
N ALA A 40 -15.19 -8.35 -8.19
CA ALA A 40 -14.08 -8.52 -7.25
C ALA A 40 -13.15 -7.30 -7.26
N LEU A 41 -12.83 -6.76 -8.45
CA LEU A 41 -11.94 -5.60 -8.57
C LEU A 41 -12.61 -4.33 -8.05
N ASN A 42 -13.90 -4.13 -8.28
CA ASN A 42 -14.65 -3.02 -7.69
C ASN A 42 -14.81 -3.17 -6.17
N MET A 43 -14.86 -4.40 -5.64
CA MET A 43 -14.80 -4.63 -4.20
C MET A 43 -13.47 -4.15 -3.61
N PHE A 44 -12.33 -4.48 -4.23
CA PHE A 44 -11.02 -3.96 -3.78
C PHE A 44 -10.93 -2.43 -3.91
N LEU A 45 -11.43 -1.89 -5.02
CA LEU A 45 -11.44 -0.46 -5.28
C LEU A 45 -12.25 0.31 -4.22
N ALA A 46 -13.36 -0.26 -3.73
CA ALA A 46 -14.17 0.33 -2.66
C ALA A 46 -13.48 0.36 -1.28
N GLU A 47 -12.37 -0.39 -1.10
CA GLU A 47 -11.56 -0.33 0.13
C GLU A 47 -10.57 0.84 0.12
N ILE A 48 -10.25 1.41 -1.05
CA ILE A 48 -9.27 2.51 -1.19
C ILE A 48 -9.61 3.71 -0.28
N PRO A 49 -10.86 4.22 -0.22
CA PRO A 49 -11.19 5.36 0.66
C PRO A 49 -11.15 5.02 2.16
N LYS A 50 -11.04 3.74 2.53
CA LYS A 50 -11.04 3.27 3.92
C LYS A 50 -9.62 3.11 4.49
N LEU A 51 -8.59 3.26 3.67
CA LEU A 51 -7.21 3.19 4.11
C LEU A 51 -6.93 4.30 5.14
N MET A 52 -6.18 3.94 6.18
CA MET A 52 -5.76 4.91 7.20
C MET A 52 -4.81 5.96 6.59
N PRO A 53 -4.92 7.25 6.97
CA PRO A 53 -4.06 8.31 6.46
C PRO A 53 -2.56 8.01 6.62
N GLU A 54 -2.18 7.33 7.71
CA GLU A 54 -0.80 6.97 8.01
C GLU A 54 -0.26 5.92 7.02
N ALA A 55 -1.10 5.00 6.54
CA ALA A 55 -0.69 4.01 5.54
C ALA A 55 -0.40 4.69 4.19
N TYR A 56 -1.20 5.70 3.84
CA TYR A 56 -0.92 6.55 2.68
C TYR A 56 0.37 7.36 2.85
N ALA A 57 0.60 7.93 4.04
CA ALA A 57 1.83 8.69 4.32
C ALA A 57 3.09 7.81 4.29
N LEU A 58 2.96 6.54 4.71
CA LEU A 58 4.02 5.55 4.63
C LEU A 58 4.25 5.06 3.20
N GLN A 59 3.28 5.16 2.31
CA GLN A 59 3.47 4.88 0.89
C GLN A 59 4.30 6.02 0.27
N TYR A 60 5.52 5.71 -0.19
CA TYR A 60 6.52 6.66 -0.70
C TYR A 60 7.31 7.48 0.34
N HIS A 61 7.25 7.09 1.62
CA HIS A 61 8.14 7.66 2.63
C HIS A 61 9.62 7.25 2.36
N PRO A 62 10.62 8.12 2.65
CA PRO A 62 12.03 7.75 2.50
C PRO A 62 12.40 6.45 3.23
N PHE A 63 11.80 6.24 4.41
CA PHE A 63 12.05 5.06 5.25
C PHE A 63 11.09 3.88 5.02
N THR A 64 10.30 3.87 3.94
CA THR A 64 9.39 2.74 3.63
C THR A 64 10.16 1.42 3.45
N PHE A 65 11.33 1.46 2.82
CA PHE A 65 12.14 0.26 2.58
C PHE A 65 12.69 -0.36 3.86
N PRO A 66 13.37 0.40 4.75
CA PRO A 66 13.75 -0.07 6.08
C PRO A 66 12.58 -0.66 6.87
N LEU A 67 11.45 0.05 6.94
CA LEU A 67 10.26 -0.40 7.66
C LEU A 67 9.72 -1.72 7.13
N ASN A 68 9.48 -1.84 5.82
CA ASN A 68 8.91 -3.04 5.23
C ASN A 68 9.85 -4.25 5.34
N THR A 69 11.16 -4.02 5.27
CA THR A 69 12.17 -5.08 5.44
C THR A 69 12.18 -5.59 6.86
N ALA A 70 12.18 -4.68 7.85
CA ALA A 70 12.11 -5.04 9.26
C ALA A 70 10.81 -5.81 9.58
N ILE A 71 9.66 -5.32 9.10
CA ILE A 71 8.37 -6.02 9.26
C ILE A 71 8.45 -7.43 8.68
N ARG A 72 8.91 -7.60 7.43
CA ARG A 72 9.06 -8.91 6.79
C ARG A 72 9.88 -9.86 7.65
N ASP A 73 11.06 -9.43 8.09
CA ASP A 73 12.00 -10.29 8.79
C ASP A 73 11.50 -10.63 10.19
N ARG A 74 11.14 -9.63 11.00
CA ARG A 74 10.75 -9.86 12.40
C ARG A 74 9.43 -10.61 12.51
N VAL A 75 8.45 -10.35 11.65
CA VAL A 75 7.20 -11.13 11.63
C VAL A 75 7.45 -12.56 11.17
N THR A 76 8.37 -12.79 10.24
CA THR A 76 8.79 -14.17 9.87
C THR A 76 9.36 -14.90 11.08
N GLN A 77 10.19 -14.23 11.89
CA GLN A 77 10.74 -14.79 13.13
C GLN A 77 9.65 -15.17 14.14
N VAL A 78 8.57 -14.38 14.23
CA VAL A 78 7.40 -14.75 15.04
C VAL A 78 6.73 -16.01 14.51
N ILE A 79 6.50 -16.08 13.20
CA ILE A 79 5.84 -17.23 12.56
C ILE A 79 6.60 -18.54 12.79
N VAL A 80 7.94 -18.50 12.76
CA VAL A 80 8.78 -19.69 12.99
C VAL A 80 9.12 -19.93 14.46
N GLY A 81 8.64 -19.08 15.37
CA GLY A 81 8.80 -19.23 16.82
C GLY A 81 10.17 -18.79 17.36
N GLU A 82 10.93 -18.01 16.60
CA GLU A 82 12.20 -17.40 17.04
C GLU A 82 12.00 -16.18 17.95
N LEU A 83 10.89 -15.45 17.77
CA LEU A 83 10.52 -14.29 18.58
C LEU A 83 9.05 -14.37 19.01
N THR A 84 8.72 -13.71 20.11
CA THR A 84 7.34 -13.30 20.41
C THR A 84 6.95 -12.08 19.56
N LEU A 85 5.65 -11.81 19.46
CA LEU A 85 5.16 -10.63 18.73
C LEU A 85 5.67 -9.33 19.34
N ASP A 86 5.71 -9.23 20.67
CA ASP A 86 6.18 -8.03 21.37
C ASP A 86 7.67 -7.77 21.10
N GLU A 87 8.51 -8.81 21.19
CA GLU A 87 9.92 -8.71 20.83
C GLU A 87 10.11 -8.30 19.37
N ALA A 88 9.31 -8.84 18.45
CA ALA A 88 9.38 -8.46 17.04
C ALA A 88 9.05 -6.98 16.82
N VAL A 89 8.06 -6.43 17.52
CA VAL A 89 7.71 -5.00 17.44
C VAL A 89 8.87 -4.13 17.95
N GLU A 90 9.47 -4.48 19.09
CA GLU A 90 10.65 -3.77 19.61
C GLU A 90 11.80 -3.79 18.61
N ARG A 91 12.09 -4.95 18.00
CA ARG A 91 13.15 -5.08 16.98
C ARG A 91 12.87 -4.28 15.71
N ILE A 92 11.61 -4.24 15.25
CA ILE A 92 11.24 -3.41 14.09
C ILE A 92 11.55 -1.94 14.39
N GLN A 93 11.23 -1.46 15.59
CA GLN A 93 11.53 -0.08 15.99
C GLN A 93 13.04 0.17 16.00
N GLU A 94 13.83 -0.71 16.62
CA GLU A 94 15.31 -0.61 16.63
C GLU A 94 15.91 -0.54 15.22
N ASP A 95 15.42 -1.39 14.31
CA ASP A 95 15.89 -1.45 12.92
C ASP A 95 15.57 -0.14 12.17
N VAL A 96 14.37 0.41 12.36
CA VAL A 96 13.94 1.67 11.72
C VAL A 96 14.69 2.86 12.30
N ASP A 97 14.86 2.94 13.62
CA ASP A 97 15.63 4.00 14.29
C ASP A 97 17.08 4.01 13.81
N THR A 98 17.68 2.83 13.67
CA THR A 98 19.04 2.68 13.13
C THR A 98 19.13 3.19 11.69
N ALA A 99 18.14 2.86 10.84
CA ALA A 99 18.09 3.33 9.47
C ALA A 99 17.92 4.86 9.38
N MET A 100 17.11 5.45 10.25
CA MET A 100 16.93 6.91 10.30
C MET A 100 18.22 7.63 10.72
N MET A 101 18.93 7.12 11.73
CA MET A 101 20.22 7.69 12.15
C MET A 101 21.33 7.57 11.09
N ALA A 102 21.27 6.57 10.21
CA ALA A 102 22.30 6.34 9.19
C ALA A 102 22.19 7.30 7.99
N GLU A 103 21.07 7.99 7.82
CA GLU A 103 20.85 8.99 6.75
C GLU A 103 21.14 10.44 7.18
N GLU A 104 21.45 10.67 8.47
CA GLU A 104 21.92 11.97 9.02
C GLU A 104 23.42 12.20 8.81
#